data_AF-A0A5Q4BD54-F1
#
_entry.id   AF-A0A5Q4BD54-F1
#
_cell.length_a   1.000
_cell.length_b   1.000
_cell.length_c   1.000
_cell.angle_alpha   90.00
_cell.angle_beta   90.00
_cell.angle_gamma   90.00
#
_symmetry.space_group_name_H-M   'P 1'
#
loop_
_entity.id
_entity.type
_entity.pdbx_description
1 polymer ?
#
loop_
_entity_poly.entity_id
_entity_poly.type
_entity_poly.pdbx_seq_one_letter_code
_entity_poly.pdbx_strand_id
1 'polypeptide(L)'
;MDGSDSATAPSPAQQTGLDGKSREGMIAESLKMNQEVQGLYPQVDFKEEVIEPTINLTFDIQERVDEANQRRYNTLIAEMLERTSEPDLAERLLWEARECLANYPDILAQFDAIFIGQRSASNVIRELHECMLIKK
;
A
#
# COMPACT_ATOMS: atom_id res chain seq x y z
N MET A 1 14.03 -52.86 2.49
CA MET A 1 14.46 -51.82 1.54
C MET A 1 13.62 -50.61 1.86
N ASP A 2 14.28 -49.64 2.50
CA ASP A 2 13.73 -48.34 2.87
C ASP A 2 13.25 -47.57 1.64
N GLY A 3 12.18 -46.80 1.86
CA GLY A 3 11.63 -45.86 0.91
C GLY A 3 10.54 -45.04 1.57
N SER A 4 10.85 -44.44 2.73
CA SER A 4 10.00 -43.42 3.32
C SER A 4 10.15 -42.14 2.49
N ASP A 5 9.20 -41.92 1.58
CA ASP A 5 9.03 -40.64 0.90
C ASP A 5 8.85 -39.55 1.96
N SER A 6 9.87 -38.69 2.04
CA SER A 6 9.83 -37.49 2.85
C SER A 6 8.72 -36.59 2.32
N ALA A 7 7.73 -36.32 3.17
CA ALA A 7 6.79 -35.24 2.98
C ALA A 7 7.56 -33.93 2.87
N THR A 8 7.74 -33.45 1.63
CA THR A 8 8.24 -32.10 1.35
C THR A 8 7.25 -31.13 1.96
N ALA A 9 7.63 -30.47 3.06
CA ALA A 9 6.91 -29.34 3.60
C ALA A 9 6.71 -28.29 2.49
N PRO A 10 5.54 -27.64 2.40
CA PRO A 10 5.35 -26.58 1.42
C PRO A 10 6.30 -25.42 1.76
N SER A 11 7.20 -25.11 0.83
CA SER A 11 8.09 -23.95 0.90
C SER A 11 7.29 -22.64 1.01
N PRO A 12 7.74 -21.66 1.81
CA PRO A 12 7.02 -20.43 2.09
C PRO A 12 7.21 -19.38 0.98
N ALA A 13 6.97 -19.76 -0.27
CA ALA A 13 7.21 -18.88 -1.41
C ALA A 13 6.11 -19.04 -2.45
N GLN A 14 4.93 -18.52 -2.13
CA GLN A 14 3.88 -18.23 -3.12
C GLN A 14 2.85 -17.26 -2.51
N GLN A 15 3.35 -16.09 -2.07
CA GLN A 15 2.53 -14.89 -1.91
C GLN A 15 2.22 -14.35 -3.32
N THR A 16 1.30 -14.98 -4.04
CA THR A 16 0.76 -14.41 -5.28
C THR A 16 -0.37 -13.44 -4.93
N GLY A 17 0.00 -12.18 -4.73
CA GLY A 17 -0.88 -11.03 -4.64
C GLY A 17 -0.45 -9.96 -5.65
N LEU A 18 -1.42 -9.32 -6.32
CA LEU A 18 -1.29 -8.40 -7.48
C LEU A 18 -0.53 -8.99 -8.69
N ASP A 19 -1.29 -9.46 -9.69
CA ASP A 19 -0.82 -9.93 -11.00
C ASP A 19 0.28 -11.01 -11.00
N GLY A 20 0.49 -11.70 -9.86
CA GLY A 20 1.52 -12.72 -9.71
C GLY A 20 2.95 -12.17 -9.51
N LYS A 21 3.09 -10.87 -9.20
CA LYS A 21 4.39 -10.26 -8.88
C LYS A 21 4.72 -10.42 -7.39
N SER A 22 6.00 -10.59 -7.05
CA SER A 22 6.44 -10.58 -5.65
C SER A 22 6.47 -9.15 -5.10
N ARG A 23 6.50 -9.01 -3.76
CA ARG A 23 6.70 -7.71 -3.07
C ARG A 23 7.90 -6.96 -3.64
N GLU A 24 9.04 -7.63 -3.73
CA GLU A 24 10.29 -7.06 -4.23
C GLU A 24 10.20 -6.65 -5.70
N GLY A 25 9.49 -7.45 -6.51
CA GLY A 25 9.23 -7.13 -7.91
C GLY A 25 8.42 -5.85 -8.06
N MET A 26 7.36 -5.69 -7.28
CA MET A 26 6.54 -4.48 -7.27
C MET A 26 7.28 -3.25 -6.73
N ILE A 27 8.14 -3.43 -5.71
CA ILE A 27 9.00 -2.35 -5.19
C ILE A 27 9.95 -1.86 -6.28
N ALA A 28 10.65 -2.77 -6.95
CA ALA A 28 11.59 -2.43 -8.01
C ALA A 28 10.93 -1.72 -9.19
N GLU A 29 9.75 -2.19 -9.62
CA GLU A 29 8.97 -1.56 -10.69
C GLU A 29 8.49 -0.16 -10.28
N SER A 30 7.94 -0.03 -9.06
CA SER A 30 7.46 1.25 -8.54
C SER A 30 8.59 2.26 -8.41
N LEU A 31 9.78 1.85 -7.97
CA LEU A 31 10.97 2.72 -7.92
C LEU A 31 11.31 3.26 -9.30
N LYS A 32 11.30 2.39 -10.32
CA LYS A 32 11.58 2.78 -11.71
C LYS A 32 10.54 3.78 -12.23
N MET A 33 9.26 3.56 -11.94
CA MET A 33 8.18 4.45 -12.39
C MET A 33 8.15 5.81 -11.68
N ASN A 34 8.82 5.93 -10.52
CA ASN A 34 8.82 7.15 -9.71
C ASN A 34 10.19 7.86 -9.66
N GLN A 35 11.14 7.50 -10.52
CA GLN A 35 12.47 8.14 -10.54
C GLN A 35 12.39 9.66 -10.75
N GLU A 36 11.49 10.12 -11.61
CA GLU A 36 11.29 11.55 -11.86
C GLU A 36 10.74 12.26 -10.62
N VAL A 37 9.80 11.64 -9.91
CA VAL A 37 9.25 12.16 -8.64
C VAL A 37 10.32 12.25 -7.57
N GLN A 38 11.18 11.22 -7.42
CA GLN A 38 12.32 11.27 -6.51
C GLN A 38 13.27 12.44 -6.82
N GLY A 39 13.47 12.76 -8.11
CA GLY A 39 14.27 13.90 -8.53
C GLY A 39 13.68 15.26 -8.15
N LEU A 40 12.35 15.36 -8.06
CA LEU A 40 11.63 16.58 -7.64
C LEU A 40 11.62 16.77 -6.12
N TYR A 41 11.69 15.67 -5.36
CA TYR A 41 11.69 15.66 -3.90
C TYR A 41 12.94 14.97 -3.34
N PRO A 42 14.17 15.48 -3.61
CA PRO A 42 15.42 14.84 -3.21
C PRO A 42 15.62 14.71 -1.70
N GLN A 43 14.85 15.46 -0.91
CA GLN A 43 14.85 15.42 0.55
C GLN A 43 14.04 14.25 1.15
N VAL A 44 13.25 13.56 0.34
CA VAL A 44 12.42 12.42 0.78
C VAL A 44 13.09 11.14 0.30
N ASP A 45 13.27 10.16 1.19
CA ASP A 45 13.63 8.80 0.76
C ASP A 45 12.37 8.11 0.22
N PHE A 46 12.09 8.28 -1.07
CA PHE A 46 10.86 7.78 -1.67
C PHE A 46 10.79 6.24 -1.66
N LYS A 47 11.94 5.57 -1.54
CA LYS A 47 11.98 4.12 -1.42
C LYS A 47 11.50 3.69 -0.03
N GLU A 48 12.22 4.11 1.00
CA GLU A 48 12.04 3.60 2.36
C GLU A 48 10.85 4.26 3.08
N GLU A 49 10.53 5.52 2.76
CA GLU A 49 9.44 6.25 3.42
C GLU A 49 8.09 6.13 2.69
N VAL A 50 8.08 5.78 1.39
CA VAL A 50 6.85 5.80 0.58
C VAL A 50 6.57 4.46 -0.10
N ILE A 51 7.45 4.00 -1.00
CA ILE A 51 7.19 2.84 -1.86
C ILE A 51 7.13 1.53 -1.06
N GLU A 52 8.18 1.23 -0.28
CA GLU A 52 8.24 -0.03 0.46
C GLU A 52 7.10 -0.15 1.49
N PRO A 53 6.82 0.87 2.33
CA PRO A 53 5.70 0.80 3.27
C PRO A 53 4.35 0.58 2.57
N THR A 54 4.09 1.32 1.48
CA THR A 54 2.81 1.23 0.76
C THR A 54 2.61 -0.15 0.11
N ILE A 55 3.66 -0.70 -0.50
CA ILE A 55 3.58 -2.02 -1.13
C ILE A 55 3.44 -3.11 -0.05
N ASN A 56 4.20 -3.03 1.04
CA ASN A 56 4.09 -3.98 2.13
C ASN A 56 2.69 -3.98 2.75
N LEU A 57 2.11 -2.80 3.00
CA LEU A 57 0.74 -2.68 3.46
C LEU A 57 -0.25 -3.33 2.48
N THR A 58 -0.07 -3.12 1.18
CA THR A 58 -0.95 -3.68 0.14
C THR A 58 -0.96 -5.21 0.17
N PHE A 59 0.22 -5.83 0.25
CA PHE A 59 0.32 -7.29 0.36
C PHE A 59 -0.20 -7.81 1.71
N ASP A 60 0.12 -7.13 2.82
CA ASP A 60 -0.37 -7.52 4.14
C ASP A 60 -1.90 -7.50 4.21
N ILE A 61 -2.54 -6.49 3.61
CA ILE A 61 -4.00 -6.44 3.47
C ILE A 61 -4.52 -7.66 2.69
N GLN A 62 -3.91 -7.98 1.55
CA GLN A 62 -4.35 -9.11 0.73
C GLN A 62 -4.21 -10.47 1.43
N GLU A 63 -3.16 -10.64 2.21
CA GLU A 63 -2.86 -11.91 2.87
C GLU A 63 -3.67 -12.13 4.15
N ARG A 64 -4.05 -11.07 4.85
CA ARG A 64 -4.51 -11.16 6.24
C ARG A 64 -5.89 -10.56 6.51
N VAL A 65 -6.38 -9.65 5.67
CA VAL A 65 -7.71 -9.04 5.83
C VAL A 65 -8.75 -9.93 5.14
N ASP A 66 -9.99 -9.98 5.64
CA ASP A 66 -11.04 -10.74 4.95
C ASP A 66 -11.45 -10.09 3.62
N GLU A 67 -11.96 -10.89 2.68
CA GLU A 67 -12.27 -10.43 1.31
C GLU A 67 -13.25 -9.24 1.28
N ALA A 68 -14.22 -9.19 2.20
CA ALA A 68 -15.20 -8.11 2.23
C ALA A 68 -14.55 -6.78 2.63
N ASN A 69 -13.71 -6.80 3.67
CA ASN A 69 -12.96 -5.62 4.10
C ASN A 69 -11.87 -5.24 3.09
N GLN A 70 -11.19 -6.19 2.45
CA GLN A 70 -10.25 -5.90 1.35
C GLN A 70 -10.94 -5.16 0.21
N ARG A 71 -12.09 -5.69 -0.26
CA ARG A 71 -12.83 -5.09 -1.37
C ARG A 71 -13.26 -3.67 -1.04
N ARG A 72 -13.83 -3.47 0.16
CA ARG A 72 -14.28 -2.15 0.61
C ARG A 72 -13.11 -1.18 0.74
N TYR A 73 -12.00 -1.60 1.35
CA TYR A 73 -10.77 -0.81 1.45
C TYR A 73 -10.29 -0.36 0.06
N ASN A 74 -10.15 -1.29 -0.88
CA ASN A 74 -9.66 -0.99 -2.23
C ASN A 74 -10.58 -0.02 -2.99
N THR A 75 -11.90 -0.16 -2.85
CA THR A 75 -12.86 0.78 -3.43
C THR A 75 -12.69 2.18 -2.85
N LEU A 76 -12.60 2.31 -1.53
CA LEU A 76 -12.44 3.60 -0.86
C LEU A 76 -11.12 4.30 -1.21
N ILE A 77 -10.02 3.55 -1.29
CA ILE A 77 -8.72 4.09 -1.72
C ILE A 77 -8.77 4.54 -3.18
N ALA A 78 -9.38 3.75 -4.08
CA ALA A 78 -9.53 4.15 -5.48
C ALA A 78 -10.35 5.44 -5.62
N GLU A 79 -11.49 5.55 -4.93
CA GLU A 79 -12.29 6.77 -4.91
C GLU A 79 -11.53 7.96 -4.32
N MET A 80 -10.75 7.75 -3.24
CA MET A 80 -9.92 8.78 -2.64
C MET A 80 -8.91 9.33 -3.65
N LEU A 81 -8.24 8.46 -4.41
CA LEU A 81 -7.25 8.83 -5.43
C LEU A 81 -7.87 9.66 -6.57
N GLU A 82 -9.08 9.30 -7.00
CA GLU A 82 -9.85 10.05 -8.01
C GLU A 82 -10.29 11.42 -7.51
N ARG A 83 -10.45 11.57 -6.19
CA ARG A 83 -10.97 12.77 -5.51
C ARG A 83 -9.90 13.60 -4.81
N THR A 84 -8.63 13.40 -5.14
CA THR A 84 -7.50 14.16 -4.55
C THR A 84 -7.62 15.69 -4.73
N SER A 85 -8.39 16.17 -5.71
CA SER A 85 -8.72 17.61 -5.88
C SER A 85 -9.72 18.16 -4.86
N GLU A 86 -10.36 17.29 -4.07
CA GLU A 86 -11.34 17.60 -3.02
C GLU A 86 -10.82 17.09 -1.66
N PRO A 87 -9.87 17.79 -0.99
CA PRO A 87 -9.14 17.24 0.15
C PRO A 87 -9.99 16.74 1.31
N ASP A 88 -11.08 17.45 1.66
CA ASP A 88 -11.98 17.04 2.74
C ASP A 88 -12.77 15.76 2.40
N LEU A 89 -13.03 15.50 1.12
CA LEU A 89 -13.67 14.27 0.69
C LEU A 89 -12.66 13.12 0.65
N ALA A 90 -11.49 13.36 0.06
CA ALA A 90 -10.41 12.39 0.04
C ALA A 90 -9.98 11.96 1.46
N GLU A 91 -9.93 12.90 2.41
CA GLU A 91 -9.60 12.61 3.80
C GLU A 91 -10.67 11.74 4.47
N ARG A 92 -11.96 12.05 4.26
CA ARG A 92 -13.05 11.20 4.76
C ARG A 92 -12.97 9.78 4.20
N LEU A 93 -12.72 9.63 2.90
CA LEU A 93 -12.56 8.32 2.25
C LEU A 93 -11.37 7.54 2.82
N LEU A 94 -10.26 8.23 3.12
CA LEU A 94 -9.09 7.63 3.77
C LEU A 94 -9.41 7.14 5.20
N TRP A 95 -10.14 7.93 5.98
CA TRP A 95 -10.60 7.53 7.31
C TRP A 95 -11.58 6.34 7.23
N GLU A 96 -12.48 6.31 6.26
CA GLU A 96 -13.37 5.17 6.05
C GLU A 96 -12.60 3.91 5.63
N ALA A 97 -11.55 4.05 4.82
CA ALA A 97 -10.68 2.94 4.44
C ALA A 97 -9.97 2.37 5.68
N ARG A 98 -9.49 3.25 6.57
CA ARG A 98 -8.90 2.86 7.85
C ARG A 98 -9.84 1.99 8.70
N GLU A 99 -11.13 2.30 8.73
CA GLU A 99 -12.11 1.53 9.51
C GLU A 99 -12.27 0.07 9.03
N CYS A 100 -12.01 -0.22 7.75
CA CYS A 100 -11.95 -1.60 7.24
C CYS A 100 -10.84 -2.43 7.91
N LEU A 101 -9.84 -1.76 8.49
CA LEU A 101 -8.68 -2.38 9.13
C LEU A 101 -8.80 -2.47 10.66
N ALA A 102 -9.91 -2.01 11.25
CA ALA A 102 -10.07 -1.88 12.71
C ALA A 102 -9.87 -3.19 13.49
N ASN A 103 -10.20 -4.33 12.88
CA ASN A 103 -10.02 -5.66 13.47
C ASN A 103 -8.64 -6.30 13.20
N TYR A 104 -7.74 -5.57 12.53
CA TYR A 104 -6.42 -6.01 12.08
C TYR A 104 -5.33 -5.09 12.64
N PRO A 105 -5.03 -5.16 13.96
CA PRO A 105 -4.25 -4.14 14.65
C PRO A 105 -2.85 -3.92 14.06
N ASP A 106 -2.17 -4.98 13.62
CA ASP A 106 -0.83 -4.85 12.99
C ASP A 106 -0.89 -4.10 11.65
N ILE A 107 -1.95 -4.32 10.88
CA ILE A 107 -2.15 -3.70 9.56
C ILE A 107 -2.64 -2.27 9.72
N LEU A 108 -3.52 -2.04 10.70
CA LEU A 108 -3.96 -0.71 11.08
C LEU A 108 -2.78 0.15 11.55
N ALA A 109 -1.87 -0.40 12.35
CA ALA A 109 -0.68 0.32 12.78
C ALA A 109 0.25 0.68 11.61
N GLN A 110 0.40 -0.20 10.61
CA GLN A 110 1.12 0.11 9.38
C GLN A 110 0.44 1.23 8.59
N PHE A 111 -0.89 1.16 8.42
CA PHE A 111 -1.66 2.20 7.76
C PHE A 111 -1.49 3.55 8.46
N ASP A 112 -1.63 3.58 9.79
CA ASP A 112 -1.49 4.80 10.58
C ASP A 112 -0.08 5.39 10.49
N ALA A 113 0.96 4.53 10.48
CA ALA A 113 2.34 4.98 10.32
C ALA A 113 2.59 5.64 8.95
N ILE A 114 1.93 5.17 7.89
CA ILE A 114 2.07 5.69 6.53
C ILE A 114 1.27 6.99 6.35
N PHE A 115 0.01 7.02 6.79
CA PHE A 115 -0.93 8.07 6.41
C PHE A 115 -1.30 9.06 7.53
N ILE A 116 -1.21 8.64 8.80
CA ILE A 116 -1.74 9.35 9.97
C ILE A 116 -0.61 9.76 10.94
N GLY A 117 0.65 9.62 10.52
CA GLY A 117 1.84 9.95 11.31
C GLY A 117 1.98 11.46 11.65
N GLN A 118 3.18 12.02 11.57
CA GLN A 118 3.40 13.42 12.00
C GLN A 118 2.75 14.49 11.13
N ARG A 119 2.13 14.10 10.01
CA ARG A 119 1.58 15.00 9.00
C ARG A 119 0.07 14.82 8.96
N SER A 120 -0.68 15.91 8.84
CA SER A 120 -2.14 15.80 8.66
C SER A 120 -2.45 15.08 7.35
N ALA A 121 -3.48 14.22 7.36
CA ALA A 121 -3.94 13.51 6.16
C ALA A 121 -4.21 14.47 4.99
N SER A 122 -4.80 15.63 5.26
CA SER A 122 -5.01 16.72 4.29
C SER A 122 -3.71 17.16 3.57
N ASN A 123 -2.59 17.28 4.30
CA ASN A 123 -1.30 17.64 3.68
C ASN A 123 -0.77 16.53 2.76
N VAL A 124 -0.92 15.26 3.18
CA VAL A 124 -0.52 14.09 2.38
C VAL A 124 -1.35 14.02 1.09
N ILE A 125 -2.66 14.25 1.18
CA ILE A 125 -3.59 14.24 0.03
C ILE A 125 -3.24 15.34 -0.97
N ARG A 126 -2.92 16.55 -0.48
CA ARG A 126 -2.52 17.66 -1.36
C ARG A 126 -1.24 17.35 -2.13
N GLU A 127 -0.23 16.81 -1.47
CA GLU A 127 1.04 16.44 -2.14
C GLU A 127 0.85 15.28 -3.11
N LEU A 128 -0.02 14.32 -2.78
CA LEU A 128 -0.43 13.28 -3.70
C LEU A 128 -1.11 13.86 -4.93
N HIS A 129 -1.98 14.86 -4.77
CA HIS A 129 -2.60 15.57 -5.88
C HIS A 129 -1.57 16.22 -6.80
N GLU A 130 -0.59 16.93 -6.22
CA GLU A 130 0.51 17.56 -6.96
C GLU A 130 1.34 16.52 -7.74
N CYS A 131 1.67 15.40 -7.12
CA CYS A 131 2.35 14.28 -7.80
C CYS A 131 1.52 13.68 -8.94
N MET A 132 0.19 13.58 -8.78
CA MET A 132 -0.72 13.07 -9.81
C MET A 132 -0.86 14.02 -11.01
N LEU A 133 -0.64 15.33 -10.82
CA LEU A 133 -0.58 16.30 -11.90
C LEU A 133 0.71 16.21 -12.71
N ILE A 134 1.83 15.89 -12.06
CA ILE A 134 3.14 15.74 -12.73
C ILE A 134 3.18 14.50 -13.63
N LYS A 135 2.45 13.44 -13.28
CA LYS A 135 2.38 12.18 -14.05
C LYS A 135 1.41 12.22 -15.25
N LYS A 136 0.67 13.31 -15.45
CA LYS A 136 -0.25 13.51 -16.58
C LYS A 136 0.44 14.21 -17.75
#